data_AF-A0A0G4G694-F1
#
_entry.id   AF-A0A0G4G694-F1
#
_cell.length_a   1.000
_cell.length_b   1.000
_cell.length_c   1.000
_cell.angle_alpha   90.00
_cell.angle_beta   90.00
_cell.angle_gamma   90.00
#
_symmetry.space_group_name_H-M   'P 1'
#
loop_
_entity.id
_entity.type
_entity.pdbx_description
1 polymer ?
#
loop_
_entity_poly.entity_id
_entity_poly.type
_entity_poly.pdbx_seq_one_letter_code
_entity_poly.pdbx_strand_id
1 'polypeptide(L)'
;MTATRVWSFTHPSKLSSMCCGGIQIVDNGKGRPQTVLIGWGNGGPFFTEVTHEDRPRIVREFEGLAAHQPLLHHWEGSSTERPRLLLCSDANMQAVEGSRSTVGLQDWTIHFSFNGVTGISKWRLYVGNDSDVSLQRPLIERTKTAFEEIITLQELVDSMAAKNVTPTGDSNATFTDLYVRVVPVKRGGELLRPSKALKVPMAVSSPSAQPVPCSCYQPDIGLRKHLARPKQQRVRRMRKRERDSIIVDMADVNDCAKSCVASAGCGTFFFWEDTAESSRRQTPDHYKTAVILA
;
A
#
# COMPACT_ATOMS: atom_id res chain seq x y z
N MET A 1 48.08 7.03 10.86
CA MET A 1 46.82 6.51 10.29
C MET A 1 45.71 7.46 10.74
N THR A 2 44.96 8.07 9.83
CA THR A 2 43.90 9.06 10.12
C THR A 2 42.57 8.56 9.58
N ALA A 3 41.49 8.75 10.34
CA ALA A 3 40.13 8.42 9.94
C ALA A 3 39.35 9.72 9.73
N THR A 4 38.71 9.87 8.58
CA THR A 4 37.90 11.06 8.23
C THR A 4 36.47 10.61 7.95
N ARG A 5 35.49 11.31 8.54
CA ARG A 5 34.07 11.09 8.25
C ARG A 5 33.77 11.61 6.85
N VAL A 6 33.47 10.69 5.92
CA VAL A 6 33.17 11.01 4.51
C VAL A 6 31.67 11.14 4.22
N TRP A 7 30.82 10.59 5.10
CA TRP A 7 29.38 10.64 4.97
C TRP A 7 28.71 10.45 6.33
N SER A 8 27.54 11.06 6.52
CA SER A 8 26.69 10.80 7.68
C SER A 8 25.25 11.17 7.38
N PHE A 9 24.33 10.42 7.95
CA PHE A 9 22.91 10.73 7.94
C PHE A 9 22.37 10.79 9.36
N THR A 10 21.50 11.75 9.62
CA THR A 10 20.72 11.87 10.85
C THR A 10 19.25 11.90 10.45
N HIS A 11 18.45 10.99 11.00
CA HIS A 11 17.02 10.97 10.72
C HIS A 11 16.36 12.29 11.17
N PRO A 12 15.43 12.89 10.40
CA PRO A 12 14.73 14.12 10.79
C PRO A 12 14.09 14.04 12.18
N SER A 13 13.51 12.87 12.53
CA SER A 13 12.93 12.60 13.84
C SER A 13 13.95 12.29 14.95
N LYS A 14 15.25 12.41 14.66
CA LYS A 14 16.36 12.14 15.61
C LYS A 14 16.27 10.75 16.25
N LEU A 15 15.98 9.75 15.42
CA LEU A 15 15.88 8.35 15.85
C LEU A 15 17.18 7.87 16.48
N SER A 16 17.05 7.05 17.52
CA SER A 16 18.17 6.44 18.22
C SER A 16 17.82 4.99 18.54
N SER A 17 18.77 4.08 18.35
CA SER A 17 18.61 2.68 18.68
C SER A 17 19.61 2.26 19.75
N MET A 18 19.12 1.57 20.78
CA MET A 18 19.96 1.06 21.87
C MET A 18 20.77 -0.17 21.47
N CYS A 19 20.28 -0.95 20.50
CA CYS A 19 20.97 -2.14 20.00
C CYS A 19 20.42 -2.56 18.64
N CYS A 20 21.22 -3.37 17.94
CA CYS A 20 20.91 -3.91 16.63
C CYS A 20 20.76 -2.81 15.57
N GLY A 21 20.56 -3.23 14.32
CA GLY A 21 20.57 -2.35 13.17
C GLY A 21 21.71 -2.68 12.23
N GLY A 22 21.70 -2.03 11.08
CA GLY A 22 22.66 -2.30 10.03
C GLY A 22 22.61 -1.24 8.96
N ILE A 23 23.71 -1.14 8.23
CA ILE A 23 23.84 -0.25 7.09
C ILE A 23 24.27 -1.10 5.90
N GLN A 24 23.59 -0.93 4.77
CA GLN A 24 23.95 -1.54 3.51
C GLN A 24 23.96 -0.47 2.43
N ILE A 25 25.08 -0.36 1.69
CA ILE A 25 25.08 0.40 0.43
C ILE A 25 24.37 -0.46 -0.62
N VAL A 26 23.35 0.11 -1.25
CA VAL A 26 22.55 -0.52 -2.29
C VAL A 26 23.06 -0.06 -3.65
N ASP A 27 23.49 -1.02 -4.45
CA ASP A 27 23.74 -0.81 -5.87
C ASP A 27 22.40 -0.83 -6.62
N ASN A 28 21.95 0.33 -7.08
CA ASN A 28 20.70 0.46 -7.83
C ASN A 28 20.83 0.04 -9.31
N GLY A 29 22.00 -0.46 -9.71
CA GLY A 29 22.31 -0.87 -11.07
C GLY A 29 22.91 0.27 -11.91
N LYS A 30 23.40 -0.10 -13.10
CA LYS A 30 24.17 0.79 -13.98
C LYS A 30 23.45 2.12 -14.26
N GLY A 31 24.14 3.22 -13.96
CA GLY A 31 23.68 4.59 -14.23
C GLY A 31 22.66 5.14 -13.23
N ARG A 32 22.38 4.42 -12.13
CA ARG A 32 21.52 4.92 -11.05
C ARG A 32 22.38 5.28 -9.82
N PRO A 33 22.06 6.39 -9.11
CA PRO A 33 22.80 6.77 -7.91
C PRO A 33 22.63 5.71 -6.83
N GLN A 34 23.69 5.46 -6.07
CA GLN A 34 23.65 4.55 -4.93
C GLN A 34 22.74 5.10 -3.83
N THR A 35 22.12 4.17 -3.09
CA THR A 35 21.36 4.48 -1.88
C THR A 35 21.97 3.74 -0.70
N VAL A 36 21.63 4.17 0.51
CA VAL A 36 22.03 3.53 1.76
C VAL A 36 20.77 3.05 2.46
N LEU A 37 20.67 1.75 2.68
CA LEU A 37 19.65 1.12 3.50
C LEU A 37 20.11 1.13 4.96
N ILE A 38 19.31 1.73 5.84
CA ILE A 38 19.56 1.84 7.27
C ILE A 38 18.48 1.04 7.98
N GLY A 39 18.87 -0.03 8.66
CA GLY A 39 18.02 -0.72 9.63
C GLY A 39 18.20 -0.14 11.01
N TRP A 40 17.11 0.30 11.62
CA TRP A 40 17.14 0.96 12.93
C TRP A 40 17.12 0.00 14.13
N GLY A 41 17.10 -1.31 13.90
CA GLY A 41 17.07 -2.28 14.99
C GLY A 41 15.81 -2.11 15.84
N ASN A 42 15.98 -1.78 17.12
CA ASN A 42 14.87 -1.61 18.07
C ASN A 42 14.38 -0.16 18.24
N GLY A 43 14.98 0.82 17.55
CA GLY A 43 14.79 2.24 17.82
C GLY A 43 14.10 3.07 16.73
N GLY A 44 13.45 2.43 15.77
CA GLY A 44 12.90 3.14 14.61
C GLY A 44 12.17 2.24 13.61
N PRO A 45 11.97 2.72 12.36
CA PRO A 45 11.35 1.95 11.30
C PRO A 45 12.16 0.69 10.99
N PHE A 46 11.50 -0.30 10.39
CA PHE A 46 12.13 -1.54 9.92
C PHE A 46 13.35 -1.24 9.03
N PHE A 47 13.20 -0.31 8.07
CA PHE A 47 14.33 0.33 7.41
C PHE A 47 13.98 1.73 6.88
N THR A 48 15.01 2.55 6.71
CA THR A 48 14.99 3.77 5.90
C THR A 48 16.01 3.63 4.78
N GLU A 49 15.62 3.87 3.54
CA GLU A 49 16.56 4.03 2.43
C GLU A 49 16.78 5.51 2.17
N VAL A 50 18.04 5.92 2.09
CA VAL A 50 18.44 7.30 1.82
C VAL A 50 19.35 7.39 0.60
N THR A 51 19.41 8.55 -0.06
CA THR A 51 20.39 8.79 -1.12
C THR A 51 21.82 8.85 -0.56
N HIS A 52 22.78 8.32 -1.31
CA HIS A 52 24.20 8.41 -0.97
C HIS A 52 24.84 9.66 -1.61
N GLU A 53 24.39 10.84 -1.19
CA GLU A 53 24.86 12.16 -1.63
C GLU A 53 25.23 13.05 -0.43
N ASP A 54 25.86 14.21 -0.65
CA ASP A 54 26.29 15.14 0.42
C ASP A 54 25.13 15.63 1.30
N ARG A 55 23.92 15.66 0.74
CA ARG A 55 22.67 15.99 1.43
C ARG A 55 21.70 14.82 1.30
N PRO A 56 21.83 13.78 2.13
CA PRO A 56 20.99 12.60 2.03
C PRO A 56 19.52 12.95 2.23
N ARG A 57 18.67 12.37 1.40
CA ARG A 57 17.20 12.45 1.51
C ARG A 57 16.63 11.05 1.61
N ILE A 58 15.52 10.94 2.34
CA ILE A 58 14.77 9.69 2.46
C ILE A 58 14.13 9.39 1.12
N VAL A 59 14.45 8.22 0.56
CA VAL A 59 13.85 7.67 -0.66
C VAL A 59 12.59 6.88 -0.31
N ARG A 60 12.69 6.05 0.73
CA ARG A 60 11.57 5.27 1.26
C ARG A 60 11.83 4.88 2.71
N GLU A 61 10.76 4.68 3.44
CA GLU A 61 10.77 4.23 4.82
C GLU A 61 9.70 3.16 4.99
N PHE A 62 10.01 2.12 5.77
CA PHE A 62 9.07 1.05 6.07
C PHE A 62 9.02 0.83 7.57
N GLU A 63 7.83 0.86 8.17
CA GLU A 63 7.62 0.70 9.62
C GLU A 63 7.04 -0.69 9.95
N GLY A 64 6.41 -0.88 11.12
CA GLY A 64 5.55 -2.05 11.40
C GLY A 64 6.23 -3.41 11.61
N LEU A 65 7.54 -3.51 11.35
CA LEU A 65 8.34 -4.70 11.61
C LEU A 65 9.57 -4.36 12.45
N ALA A 66 9.70 -5.02 13.61
CA ALA A 66 10.95 -5.03 14.34
C ALA A 66 11.87 -6.09 13.71
N ALA A 67 13.06 -5.69 13.27
CA ALA A 67 14.06 -6.61 12.78
C ALA A 67 15.47 -6.25 13.21
N HIS A 68 16.27 -7.30 13.39
CA HIS A 68 17.64 -7.17 13.84
C HIS A 68 18.53 -6.50 12.78
N GLN A 69 18.39 -6.90 11.51
CA GLN A 69 19.17 -6.36 10.39
C GLN A 69 18.41 -6.56 9.07
N PRO A 70 17.86 -5.49 8.46
CA PRO A 70 17.32 -5.58 7.11
C PRO A 70 18.46 -5.70 6.10
N LEU A 71 18.28 -6.57 5.11
CA LEU A 71 19.17 -6.71 3.98
C LEU A 71 18.32 -6.64 2.70
N LEU A 72 18.71 -5.77 1.79
CA LEU A 72 18.14 -5.71 0.46
C LEU A 72 18.97 -6.61 -0.46
N HIS A 73 18.37 -7.72 -0.87
CA HIS A 73 18.96 -8.60 -1.87
C HIS A 73 18.38 -8.31 -3.25
N HIS A 74 19.23 -8.38 -4.27
CA HIS A 74 18.75 -8.49 -5.64
C HIS A 74 17.97 -9.79 -5.75
N TRP A 75 16.68 -9.66 -6.01
CA TRP A 75 15.77 -10.76 -6.22
C TRP A 75 15.10 -10.57 -7.56
N GLU A 76 14.91 -11.68 -8.27
CA GLU A 76 13.98 -11.74 -9.39
C GLU A 76 12.93 -12.79 -9.09
N GLY A 77 11.67 -12.41 -9.27
CA GLY A 77 10.57 -13.30 -8.94
C GLY A 77 9.24 -12.85 -9.54
N SER A 78 8.32 -13.79 -9.50
CA SER A 78 6.91 -13.58 -9.78
C SER A 78 6.11 -13.93 -8.53
N SER A 79 4.88 -13.44 -8.50
CA SER A 79 3.91 -13.74 -7.45
C SER A 79 2.72 -14.44 -8.08
N THR A 80 2.20 -15.46 -7.41
CA THR A 80 0.92 -16.06 -7.77
C THR A 80 -0.26 -15.18 -7.39
N GLU A 81 0.00 -14.18 -6.55
CA GLU A 81 -1.00 -13.29 -5.99
C GLU A 81 -1.33 -12.13 -6.93
N ARG A 82 -2.38 -11.39 -6.58
CA ARG A 82 -2.80 -10.21 -7.33
C ARG A 82 -2.15 -8.96 -6.73
N PRO A 83 -1.95 -7.90 -7.54
CA PRO A 83 -1.66 -6.57 -7.01
C PRO A 83 -2.76 -6.13 -6.03
N ARG A 84 -2.37 -5.36 -5.03
CA ARG A 84 -3.26 -4.88 -3.96
C ARG A 84 -3.66 -3.44 -4.20
N LEU A 85 -4.88 -3.12 -3.79
CA LEU A 85 -5.48 -1.80 -3.82
C LEU A 85 -6.04 -1.48 -2.44
N LEU A 86 -5.83 -0.26 -1.97
CA LEU A 86 -6.43 0.24 -0.75
C LEU A 86 -6.89 1.69 -0.92
N LEU A 87 -8.03 2.02 -0.36
CA LEU A 87 -8.51 3.38 -0.22
C LEU A 87 -8.16 3.92 1.17
N CYS A 88 -7.40 5.02 1.22
CA CYS A 88 -6.99 5.67 2.45
C CYS A 88 -7.43 7.14 2.52
N SER A 89 -7.57 7.66 3.75
CA SER A 89 -7.75 9.09 4.03
C SER A 89 -7.39 9.41 5.47
N ASP A 90 -6.58 10.44 5.69
CA ASP A 90 -6.25 10.97 7.02
C ASP A 90 -7.16 12.15 7.43
N ALA A 91 -8.06 12.59 6.55
CA ALA A 91 -8.87 13.78 6.77
C ALA A 91 -9.77 13.69 8.00
N ASN A 92 -10.27 12.48 8.29
CA ASN A 92 -11.10 12.22 9.46
C ASN A 92 -10.30 12.21 10.77
N MET A 93 -8.97 12.00 10.72
CA MET A 93 -8.13 12.07 11.92
C MET A 93 -7.74 13.50 12.31
N GLN A 94 -7.70 14.43 11.34
CA GLN A 94 -7.43 15.85 11.60
C GLN A 94 -8.65 16.62 12.15
N ALA A 95 -9.87 16.10 11.95
CA ALA A 95 -11.10 16.71 12.49
C ALA A 95 -11.21 16.63 14.03
N VAL A 96 -10.36 15.84 14.69
CA VAL A 96 -10.32 15.71 16.16
C VAL A 96 -9.66 16.93 16.83
N GLU A 97 -8.87 17.73 16.09
CA GLU A 97 -8.18 18.93 16.62
C GLU A 97 -8.93 20.26 16.38
N GLY A 98 -10.25 20.21 16.18
CA GLY A 98 -11.11 21.41 16.31
C GLY A 98 -11.21 22.31 15.08
N SER A 99 -10.58 21.96 13.95
CA SER A 99 -10.84 22.60 12.66
C SER A 99 -11.80 21.75 11.83
N ARG A 100 -13.00 22.26 11.52
CA ARG A 100 -13.89 21.69 10.49
C ARG A 100 -13.28 21.94 9.11
N SER A 101 -12.21 21.21 8.80
CA SER A 101 -11.73 21.06 7.42
C SER A 101 -12.80 20.29 6.63
N THR A 102 -13.31 20.88 5.55
CA THR A 102 -14.13 20.16 4.58
C THR A 102 -13.24 19.13 3.89
N VAL A 103 -13.46 17.85 4.18
CA VAL A 103 -12.77 16.75 3.51
C VAL A 103 -13.04 16.83 2.01
N GLY A 104 -11.99 16.94 1.21
CA GLY A 104 -12.05 16.98 -0.25
C GLY A 104 -11.47 15.73 -0.89
N LEU A 105 -11.61 15.61 -2.21
CA LEU A 105 -11.09 14.49 -2.99
C LEU A 105 -9.55 14.37 -2.95
N GLN A 106 -8.87 15.48 -2.67
CA GLN A 106 -7.42 15.52 -2.49
C GLN A 106 -6.95 14.81 -1.20
N ASP A 107 -7.84 14.68 -0.21
CA ASP A 107 -7.50 14.05 1.07
C ASP A 107 -7.73 12.53 1.07
N TRP A 108 -8.19 11.99 -0.06
CA TRP A 108 -8.43 10.56 -0.27
C TRP A 108 -7.47 10.04 -1.32
N THR A 109 -6.83 8.92 -1.02
CA THR A 109 -5.77 8.35 -1.82
C THR A 109 -6.02 6.88 -2.12
N ILE A 110 -5.70 6.46 -3.33
CA ILE A 110 -5.67 5.05 -3.72
C ILE A 110 -4.21 4.60 -3.71
N HIS A 111 -3.93 3.65 -2.85
CA HIS A 111 -2.62 3.06 -2.64
C HIS A 111 -2.58 1.73 -3.37
N PHE A 112 -1.51 1.48 -4.12
CA PHE A 112 -1.37 0.22 -4.85
C PHE A 112 0.06 -0.33 -4.89
N SER A 113 0.18 -1.64 -4.73
CA SER A 113 1.46 -2.34 -4.64
C SER A 113 1.36 -3.75 -5.23
N PHE A 114 2.51 -4.34 -5.60
CA PHE A 114 2.58 -5.74 -6.01
C PHE A 114 3.90 -6.36 -5.57
N ASN A 115 3.87 -6.94 -4.37
CA ASN A 115 5.05 -7.43 -3.70
C ASN A 115 5.44 -8.83 -4.21
N GLY A 116 6.74 -9.13 -4.12
CA GLY A 116 7.31 -10.38 -4.65
C GLY A 116 7.45 -10.44 -6.17
N VAL A 117 7.09 -9.38 -6.91
CA VAL A 117 7.20 -9.31 -8.37
C VAL A 117 8.25 -8.30 -8.80
N THR A 118 9.16 -8.75 -9.66
CA THR A 118 10.24 -7.91 -10.21
C THR A 118 10.00 -7.57 -11.66
N GLY A 119 10.74 -6.57 -12.16
CA GLY A 119 10.69 -6.16 -13.57
C GLY A 119 9.47 -5.34 -13.97
N ILE A 120 8.58 -4.98 -13.05
CA ILE A 120 7.47 -4.04 -13.31
C ILE A 120 8.06 -2.68 -13.66
N SER A 121 7.77 -2.19 -14.86
CA SER A 121 8.22 -0.87 -15.32
C SER A 121 7.17 0.21 -15.14
N LYS A 122 5.89 -0.15 -15.27
CA LYS A 122 4.78 0.79 -15.16
C LYS A 122 3.51 0.11 -14.69
N TRP A 123 2.54 0.93 -14.34
CA TRP A 123 1.21 0.58 -13.91
C TRP A 123 0.21 1.17 -14.89
N ARG A 124 -0.84 0.40 -15.17
CA ARG A 124 -2.01 0.84 -15.90
C ARG A 124 -3.20 0.81 -14.97
N LEU A 125 -3.85 1.95 -14.80
CA LEU A 125 -5.04 2.09 -13.99
C LEU A 125 -6.26 2.20 -14.90
N TYR A 126 -7.31 1.48 -14.54
CA TYR A 126 -8.55 1.36 -15.28
C TYR A 126 -9.72 1.70 -14.37
N VAL A 127 -10.78 2.26 -14.96
CA VAL A 127 -12.02 2.59 -14.24
C VAL A 127 -13.23 2.03 -14.96
N GLY A 128 -14.26 1.67 -14.20
CA GLY A 128 -15.53 1.17 -14.71
C GLY A 128 -16.67 1.43 -13.73
N ASN A 129 -17.90 1.23 -14.21
CA ASN A 129 -19.12 1.42 -13.39
C ASN A 129 -19.55 0.11 -12.71
N ASP A 130 -18.84 -0.98 -12.99
CA ASP A 130 -19.04 -2.29 -12.38
C ASP A 130 -17.70 -2.90 -11.94
N SER A 131 -17.78 -3.97 -11.16
CA SER A 131 -16.61 -4.69 -10.66
C SER A 131 -15.78 -5.37 -11.75
N ASP A 132 -16.32 -5.54 -12.97
CA ASP A 132 -15.62 -6.15 -14.10
C ASP A 132 -15.04 -5.09 -15.03
N VAL A 133 -14.21 -4.22 -14.44
CA VAL A 133 -13.58 -3.09 -15.12
C VAL A 133 -12.86 -3.53 -16.40
N SER A 134 -13.27 -2.96 -17.53
CA SER A 134 -12.67 -3.19 -18.85
C SER A 134 -11.19 -2.80 -18.88
N LEU A 135 -10.34 -3.72 -19.36
CA LEU A 135 -8.89 -3.52 -19.45
C LEU A 135 -8.42 -3.05 -20.84
N GLN A 136 -9.35 -2.64 -21.71
CA GLN A 136 -9.03 -2.25 -23.09
C GLN A 136 -8.26 -0.93 -23.18
N ARG A 137 -8.64 0.08 -22.39
CA ARG A 137 -8.04 1.42 -22.44
C ARG A 137 -7.69 1.92 -21.03
N PRO A 138 -6.41 2.11 -20.69
CA PRO A 138 -6.04 2.63 -19.39
C PRO A 138 -6.42 4.10 -19.25
N LEU A 139 -6.97 4.44 -18.08
CA LEU A 139 -7.21 5.81 -17.66
C LEU A 139 -5.88 6.50 -17.33
N ILE A 140 -5.00 5.85 -16.57
CA ILE A 140 -3.69 6.38 -16.21
C ILE A 140 -2.62 5.34 -16.56
N GLU A 141 -1.52 5.79 -17.17
CA GLU A 141 -0.28 5.02 -17.25
C GLU A 141 0.78 5.71 -16.38
N ARG A 142 1.36 4.99 -15.41
CA ARG A 142 2.32 5.54 -14.46
C ARG A 142 3.58 4.69 -14.39
N THR A 143 4.74 5.30 -14.55
CA THR A 143 6.02 4.61 -14.33
C THR A 143 6.15 4.16 -12.88
N LYS A 144 6.58 2.92 -12.65
CA LYS A 144 6.85 2.43 -11.29
C LYS A 144 8.13 3.08 -10.77
N THR A 145 8.00 3.79 -9.66
CA THR A 145 9.09 4.53 -8.99
C THR A 145 9.36 4.03 -7.58
N ALA A 146 8.35 3.50 -6.90
CA ALA A 146 8.47 3.02 -5.52
C ALA A 146 7.82 1.63 -5.35
N PHE A 147 7.94 1.03 -4.15
CA PHE A 147 7.29 -0.26 -3.84
C PHE A 147 5.77 -0.17 -3.98
N GLU A 148 5.26 0.93 -3.49
CA GLU A 148 3.87 1.36 -3.53
C GLU A 148 3.77 2.62 -4.38
N GLU A 149 2.66 2.78 -5.05
CA GLU A 149 2.29 3.99 -5.75
C GLU A 149 0.99 4.53 -5.18
N ILE A 150 0.86 5.85 -5.17
CA ILE A 150 -0.27 6.55 -4.56
C ILE A 150 -0.83 7.55 -5.56
N ILE A 151 -2.13 7.49 -5.83
CA ILE A 151 -2.87 8.54 -6.55
C ILE A 151 -3.91 9.17 -5.64
N THR A 152 -4.22 10.45 -5.83
CA THR A 152 -5.38 11.06 -5.15
C THR A 152 -6.66 10.76 -5.92
N LEU A 153 -7.82 10.82 -5.26
CA LEU A 153 -9.09 10.76 -5.97
C LEU A 153 -9.26 11.98 -6.90
N GLN A 154 -8.69 13.13 -6.54
CA GLN A 154 -8.67 14.29 -7.42
C GLN A 154 -7.94 13.98 -8.74
N GLU A 155 -6.74 13.38 -8.68
CA GLU A 155 -5.99 12.99 -9.88
C GLU A 155 -6.78 12.00 -10.76
N LEU A 156 -7.51 11.08 -10.11
CA LEU A 156 -8.38 10.14 -10.81
C LEU A 156 -9.49 10.88 -11.57
N VAL A 157 -10.20 11.80 -10.91
CA VAL A 157 -11.28 12.60 -11.48
C VAL A 157 -10.77 13.49 -12.61
N ASP A 158 -9.63 14.16 -12.42
CA ASP A 158 -9.01 15.00 -13.45
C ASP A 158 -8.64 14.17 -14.69
N SER A 159 -8.13 12.95 -14.49
CA SER A 159 -7.81 12.02 -15.57
C SER A 159 -9.05 11.52 -16.31
N MET A 160 -10.17 11.32 -15.59
CA MET A 160 -11.47 10.98 -16.18
C MET A 160 -12.00 12.13 -17.03
N ALA A 161 -11.96 13.35 -16.50
CA ALA A 161 -12.36 14.55 -17.24
C ALA A 161 -11.51 14.73 -18.50
N ALA A 162 -10.18 14.61 -18.39
CA ALA A 162 -9.25 14.76 -19.52
C ALA A 162 -9.46 13.71 -20.62
N LYS A 163 -10.01 12.54 -20.29
CA LYS A 163 -10.29 11.45 -21.25
C LYS A 163 -11.76 11.33 -21.61
N ASN A 164 -12.61 12.28 -21.21
CA ASN A 164 -14.06 12.27 -21.40
C ASN A 164 -14.72 10.96 -20.91
N VAL A 165 -14.21 10.43 -19.80
CA VAL A 165 -14.79 9.26 -19.13
C VAL A 165 -15.81 9.76 -18.13
N THR A 166 -17.08 9.68 -18.48
CA THR A 166 -18.19 9.93 -17.55
C THR A 166 -18.66 8.60 -16.96
N PRO A 167 -18.69 8.46 -15.63
CA PRO A 167 -19.27 7.28 -15.03
C PRO A 167 -20.79 7.38 -15.24
N THR A 168 -21.36 6.42 -15.97
CA THR A 168 -22.81 6.36 -16.18
C THR A 168 -23.43 5.81 -14.90
N GLY A 169 -23.99 6.68 -14.09
CA GLY A 169 -24.85 6.25 -12.99
C GLY A 169 -26.18 5.77 -13.52
N ASP A 170 -26.73 4.73 -12.92
CA ASP A 170 -28.16 4.47 -13.02
C ASP A 170 -28.89 5.72 -12.53
N SER A 171 -29.85 6.22 -13.31
CA SER A 171 -30.63 7.43 -13.01
C SER A 171 -31.43 7.38 -11.70
N ASN A 172 -31.46 6.21 -11.04
CA ASN A 172 -32.07 5.98 -9.72
C ASN A 172 -31.05 5.82 -8.59
N ALA A 173 -29.75 5.70 -8.87
CA ALA A 173 -28.72 5.63 -7.85
C ALA A 173 -28.27 7.04 -7.48
N THR A 174 -28.47 7.42 -6.22
CA THR A 174 -28.01 8.71 -5.67
C THR A 174 -26.49 8.87 -5.68
N PHE A 175 -25.76 7.79 -5.98
CA PHE A 175 -24.30 7.75 -6.03
C PHE A 175 -23.84 6.86 -7.20
N THR A 176 -22.93 7.37 -8.03
CA THR A 176 -22.25 6.55 -9.04
C THR A 176 -21.06 5.87 -8.39
N ASP A 177 -21.21 4.59 -8.06
CA ASP A 177 -20.09 3.77 -7.58
C ASP A 177 -19.06 3.62 -8.71
N LEU A 178 -17.81 4.05 -8.47
CA LEU A 178 -16.72 3.87 -9.41
C LEU A 178 -15.84 2.70 -8.96
N TYR A 179 -15.48 1.83 -9.89
CA TYR A 179 -14.58 0.71 -9.64
C TYR A 179 -13.23 0.96 -10.31
N VAL A 180 -12.16 0.76 -9.56
CA VAL A 180 -10.79 0.95 -10.00
C VAL A 180 -10.06 -0.39 -10.05
N ARG A 181 -9.29 -0.64 -11.11
CA ARG A 181 -8.35 -1.77 -11.20
C ARG A 181 -6.98 -1.30 -11.63
N VAL A 182 -5.94 -1.95 -11.10
CA VAL A 182 -4.57 -1.73 -11.54
C VAL A 182 -4.00 -2.99 -12.18
N VAL A 183 -3.22 -2.78 -13.23
CA VAL A 183 -2.51 -3.81 -13.97
C VAL A 183 -1.02 -3.43 -14.02
N PRO A 184 -0.13 -4.24 -13.45
CA PRO A 184 1.30 -4.03 -13.59
C PRO A 184 1.75 -4.45 -14.99
N VAL A 185 2.72 -3.72 -15.52
CA VAL A 185 3.31 -3.96 -16.83
C VAL A 185 4.81 -4.19 -16.65
N LYS A 186 5.31 -5.32 -17.13
CA LYS A 186 6.76 -5.61 -17.12
C LYS A 186 7.49 -4.82 -18.20
N ARG A 187 8.82 -4.72 -18.04
CA ARG A 187 9.72 -4.32 -19.12
C ARG A 187 9.50 -5.27 -20.32
N GLY A 188 9.10 -4.71 -21.46
CA GLY A 188 8.68 -5.47 -22.65
C GLY A 188 7.18 -5.39 -22.96
N GLY A 189 6.37 -4.79 -22.08
CA GLY A 189 4.95 -4.52 -22.35
C GLY A 189 3.99 -5.64 -21.95
N GLU A 190 4.49 -6.76 -21.39
CA GLU A 190 3.68 -7.85 -20.85
C GLU A 190 2.78 -7.33 -19.71
N LEU A 191 1.47 -7.56 -19.84
CA LEU A 191 0.49 -7.29 -18.80
C LEU A 191 0.45 -8.44 -17.80
N LEU A 192 0.62 -8.13 -16.52
CA LEU A 192 0.47 -9.08 -15.44
C LEU A 192 -0.98 -9.20 -14.97
N ARG A 193 -1.23 -10.10 -14.03
CA ARG A 193 -2.55 -10.33 -13.45
C ARG A 193 -3.12 -9.02 -12.86
N PRO A 194 -4.39 -8.66 -13.16
CA PRO A 194 -5.03 -7.48 -12.59
C PRO A 194 -5.35 -7.66 -11.10
N SER A 195 -5.39 -6.54 -10.38
CA SER A 195 -5.90 -6.47 -9.00
C SER A 195 -7.38 -6.91 -8.91
N LYS A 196 -7.86 -7.11 -7.68
CA LYS A 196 -9.30 -7.00 -7.40
C LYS A 196 -9.76 -5.56 -7.69
N ALA A 197 -11.02 -5.38 -8.01
CA ALA A 197 -11.61 -4.05 -8.17
C ALA A 197 -11.73 -3.38 -6.80
N LEU A 198 -11.34 -2.11 -6.72
CA LEU A 198 -11.57 -1.28 -5.55
C LEU A 198 -12.75 -0.37 -5.83
N LYS A 199 -13.76 -0.42 -4.98
CA LYS A 199 -14.88 0.52 -5.03
C LYS A 199 -14.44 1.85 -4.42
N VAL A 200 -14.57 2.95 -5.15
CA VAL A 200 -14.18 4.29 -4.71
C VAL A 200 -15.35 5.27 -4.79
N PRO A 201 -15.51 6.17 -3.81
CA PRO A 201 -16.58 7.15 -3.83
C PRO A 201 -16.23 8.32 -4.77
N MET A 202 -17.19 8.72 -5.60
CA MET A 202 -17.06 9.92 -6.44
C MET A 202 -17.46 11.21 -5.72
N ALA A 203 -18.02 11.10 -4.51
CA ALA A 203 -18.39 12.22 -3.65
C ALA A 203 -18.05 11.91 -2.18
N VAL A 204 -17.34 12.83 -1.53
CA VAL A 204 -16.82 12.70 -0.16
C VAL A 204 -17.93 12.63 0.91
N SER A 205 -19.16 13.02 0.55
CA SER A 205 -20.35 12.92 1.40
C SER A 205 -20.97 11.50 1.46
N SER A 206 -20.39 10.52 0.74
CA SER A 206 -20.98 9.19 0.61
C SER A 206 -20.47 8.23 1.71
N PRO A 207 -21.35 7.65 2.54
CA PRO A 207 -20.95 6.75 3.63
C PRO A 207 -20.52 5.34 3.19
N SER A 208 -20.58 5.01 1.89
CA SER A 208 -20.43 3.64 1.37
C SER A 208 -19.00 3.13 1.28
N ALA A 209 -17.99 4.01 1.29
CA ALA A 209 -16.58 3.64 1.31
C ALA A 209 -15.91 4.36 2.48
N GLN A 210 -15.76 3.67 3.61
CA GLN A 210 -14.99 4.21 4.72
C GLN A 210 -13.50 3.91 4.46
N PRO A 211 -12.68 4.95 4.22
CA PRO A 211 -11.26 4.75 4.02
C PRO A 211 -10.64 4.40 5.37
N VAL A 212 -9.53 3.66 5.34
CA VAL A 212 -8.67 3.55 6.52
C VAL A 212 -7.72 4.74 6.59
N PRO A 213 -7.18 5.08 7.77
CA PRO A 213 -6.10 6.06 7.84
C PRO A 213 -4.92 5.69 6.93
N CYS A 214 -4.31 6.66 6.26
CA CYS A 214 -3.18 6.41 5.35
C CYS A 214 -1.96 5.91 6.12
N SER A 215 -1.73 6.44 7.32
CA SER A 215 -0.71 5.95 8.26
C SER A 215 -0.90 4.48 8.67
N CYS A 216 -2.10 3.92 8.46
CA CYS A 216 -2.28 2.50 8.65
C CYS A 216 -1.61 1.72 7.52
N TYR A 217 -1.71 2.11 6.27
CA TYR A 217 -1.28 1.19 5.22
C TYR A 217 0.22 0.91 5.20
N GLN A 218 0.57 -0.38 5.11
CA GLN A 218 1.86 -0.84 4.67
C GLN A 218 1.72 -1.86 3.53
N PRO A 219 2.60 -1.78 2.51
CA PRO A 219 2.71 -2.81 1.50
C PRO A 219 2.83 -4.19 2.13
N ASP A 220 2.17 -5.19 1.53
CA ASP A 220 2.25 -6.62 1.89
C ASP A 220 3.70 -7.11 2.08
N ILE A 221 4.23 -7.04 3.30
CA ILE A 221 5.48 -7.70 3.66
C ILE A 221 5.09 -9.01 4.34
N GLY A 222 4.89 -10.03 3.51
CA GLY A 222 4.54 -11.36 3.98
C GLY A 222 5.51 -11.85 5.07
N LEU A 223 5.01 -12.03 6.29
CA LEU A 223 5.77 -12.75 7.31
C LEU A 223 5.87 -14.21 6.86
N ARG A 224 7.03 -14.86 7.05
CA ARG A 224 7.25 -16.26 6.63
C ARG A 224 6.17 -17.24 7.14
N LYS A 225 5.62 -16.98 8.34
CA LYS A 225 4.49 -17.73 8.93
C LYS A 225 3.13 -17.50 8.24
N HIS A 226 2.95 -16.37 7.56
CA HIS A 226 1.77 -16.04 6.76
C HIS A 226 1.95 -16.44 5.29
N LEU A 227 3.19 -16.45 4.78
CA LEU A 227 3.54 -17.00 3.46
C LEU A 227 3.46 -18.54 3.39
N ALA A 228 3.58 -19.22 4.54
CA ALA A 228 3.57 -20.68 4.64
C ALA A 228 2.21 -21.28 4.99
N ARG A 229 1.13 -20.49 5.10
CA ARG A 229 -0.21 -21.06 5.30
C ARG A 229 -0.55 -21.90 4.05
N PRO A 230 -0.74 -23.22 4.17
CA PRO A 230 -1.18 -24.02 3.03
C PRO A 230 -2.49 -23.41 2.56
N LYS A 231 -2.61 -23.06 1.26
CA LYS A 231 -3.89 -22.70 0.63
C LYS A 231 -4.89 -23.73 1.09
N GLN A 232 -5.76 -23.36 2.04
CA GLN A 232 -6.49 -24.37 2.79
C GLN A 232 -7.43 -25.07 1.81
N GLN A 233 -7.08 -26.31 1.45
CA GLN A 233 -8.00 -27.31 0.87
C GLN A 233 -9.25 -27.53 1.77
N ARG A 234 -9.35 -26.86 2.91
CA ARG A 234 -10.41 -26.95 3.91
C ARG A 234 -11.67 -26.13 3.63
N VAL A 235 -11.79 -25.42 2.50
CA VAL A 235 -13.09 -24.88 2.03
C VAL A 235 -13.65 -25.66 0.84
N ARG A 236 -13.33 -26.96 0.72
CA ARG A 236 -14.01 -27.83 -0.26
C ARG A 236 -15.44 -28.23 0.15
N ARG A 237 -15.93 -27.85 1.33
CA ARG A 237 -17.27 -28.28 1.81
C ARG A 237 -18.18 -27.20 2.40
N MET A 238 -17.72 -25.98 2.66
CA MET A 238 -18.63 -24.88 3.00
C MET A 238 -18.71 -23.92 1.82
N ARG A 239 -19.75 -24.13 1.01
CA ARG A 239 -20.27 -23.25 -0.04
C ARG A 239 -19.32 -22.90 -1.19
N LYS A 240 -19.51 -23.67 -2.27
CA LYS A 240 -19.32 -23.37 -3.71
C LYS A 240 -19.95 -22.02 -4.20
N ARG A 241 -20.31 -21.09 -3.30
CA ARG A 241 -21.00 -19.83 -3.55
C ARG A 241 -20.26 -18.58 -3.06
N GLU A 242 -19.26 -18.69 -2.17
CA GLU A 242 -18.27 -17.63 -1.95
C GLU A 242 -17.25 -17.74 -3.10
N ARG A 243 -17.62 -17.16 -4.24
CA ARG A 243 -16.65 -16.89 -5.32
C ARG A 243 -15.51 -16.08 -4.72
N ASP A 244 -14.27 -16.36 -5.14
CA ASP A 244 -13.14 -15.44 -5.03
C ASP A 244 -13.66 -14.00 -5.22
N SER A 245 -13.84 -13.25 -4.14
CA SER A 245 -14.46 -11.93 -4.24
C SER A 245 -13.61 -11.10 -5.20
N ILE A 246 -14.24 -10.59 -6.26
CA ILE A 246 -13.56 -9.80 -7.29
C ILE A 246 -13.35 -8.35 -6.85
N ILE A 247 -13.91 -7.96 -5.69
CA ILE A 247 -13.89 -6.62 -5.11
C ILE A 247 -13.11 -6.65 -3.79
N VAL A 248 -12.38 -5.58 -3.49
CA VAL A 248 -11.81 -5.32 -2.15
C VAL A 248 -12.91 -4.79 -1.24
N ASP A 249 -13.24 -5.51 -0.17
CA ASP A 249 -14.27 -5.08 0.79
C ASP A 249 -13.67 -4.13 1.84
N MET A 250 -13.85 -2.83 1.61
CA MET A 250 -13.37 -1.80 2.53
C MET A 250 -14.10 -1.80 3.88
N ALA A 251 -15.31 -2.33 3.96
CA ALA A 251 -16.02 -2.44 5.24
C ALA A 251 -15.31 -3.45 6.15
N ASP A 252 -14.96 -4.62 5.60
CA ASP A 252 -14.21 -5.64 6.34
C ASP A 252 -12.83 -5.13 6.76
N VAL A 253 -12.08 -4.46 5.86
CA VAL A 253 -10.77 -3.87 6.19
C VAL A 253 -10.90 -2.86 7.34
N ASN A 254 -11.93 -2.01 7.30
CA ASN A 254 -12.17 -1.01 8.30
C ASN A 254 -12.61 -1.61 9.66
N ASP A 255 -13.38 -2.69 9.65
CA ASP A 255 -13.73 -3.41 10.88
C ASP A 255 -12.50 -4.07 11.53
N CYS A 256 -11.55 -4.54 10.72
CA CYS A 256 -10.24 -4.97 11.21
C CYS A 256 -9.46 -3.82 11.85
N ALA A 257 -9.45 -2.67 11.20
CA ALA A 257 -8.81 -1.46 11.71
C ALA A 257 -9.42 -1.03 13.04
N LYS A 258 -10.75 -0.96 13.15
CA LYS A 258 -11.48 -0.65 14.40
C LYS A 258 -11.16 -1.65 15.50
N SER A 259 -11.09 -2.94 15.18
CA SER A 259 -10.74 -4.00 16.13
C SER A 259 -9.30 -3.87 16.65
N CYS A 260 -8.38 -3.39 15.82
CA CYS A 260 -7.04 -3.05 16.28
C CYS A 260 -7.06 -1.78 17.14
N VAL A 261 -7.78 -0.73 16.71
CA VAL A 261 -7.94 0.52 17.47
C VAL A 261 -8.47 0.30 18.88
N ALA A 262 -9.43 -0.62 19.04
CA ALA A 262 -10.05 -0.94 20.32
C ALA A 262 -9.18 -1.81 21.24
N SER A 263 -8.13 -2.44 20.72
CA SER A 263 -7.26 -3.32 21.50
C SER A 263 -6.07 -2.56 22.07
N ALA A 264 -5.95 -2.52 23.39
CA ALA A 264 -4.77 -1.98 24.06
C ALA A 264 -3.49 -2.69 23.55
N GLY A 265 -2.54 -1.91 23.04
CA GLY A 265 -1.27 -2.41 22.52
C GLY A 265 -1.28 -2.95 21.10
N CYS A 266 -2.39 -2.89 20.35
CA CYS A 266 -2.36 -3.23 18.93
C CYS A 266 -1.72 -2.09 18.12
N GLY A 267 -0.54 -2.35 17.56
CA GLY A 267 0.12 -1.44 16.62
C GLY A 267 0.06 -1.93 15.18
N THR A 268 -0.28 -3.19 14.91
CA THR A 268 -0.45 -3.67 13.54
C THR A 268 -1.59 -4.68 13.42
N PHE A 269 -2.36 -4.61 12.34
CA PHE A 269 -3.30 -5.64 11.91
C PHE A 269 -3.00 -6.12 10.50
N PHE A 270 -3.36 -7.36 10.22
CA PHE A 270 -3.28 -7.98 8.91
C PHE A 270 -4.69 -8.33 8.43
N PHE A 271 -5.02 -8.01 7.19
CA PHE A 271 -6.30 -8.36 6.55
C PHE A 271 -6.06 -9.27 5.36
N TRP A 272 -6.79 -10.40 5.28
CA TRP A 272 -6.68 -11.35 4.17
C TRP A 272 -7.83 -11.17 3.18
N GLU A 273 -7.51 -10.73 1.96
CA GLU A 273 -8.54 -10.46 0.95
C GLU A 273 -9.25 -11.73 0.44
N ASP A 274 -8.65 -12.91 0.57
CA ASP A 274 -9.19 -14.18 0.09
C ASP A 274 -10.25 -14.78 1.02
N THR A 275 -10.06 -14.58 2.32
CA THR A 275 -10.83 -15.20 3.40
C THR A 275 -11.62 -14.19 4.23
N ALA A 276 -11.40 -12.88 4.01
CA ALA A 276 -11.87 -11.80 4.88
C ALA A 276 -11.46 -11.98 6.35
N GLU A 277 -10.38 -12.73 6.61
CA GLU A 277 -9.83 -12.93 7.96
C GLU A 277 -9.00 -11.73 8.41
N SER A 278 -8.85 -11.59 9.73
CA SER A 278 -8.01 -10.57 10.34
C SER A 278 -7.15 -11.12 11.47
N SER A 279 -5.95 -10.54 11.61
CA SER A 279 -5.05 -10.85 12.73
C SER A 279 -4.42 -9.57 13.24
N ARG A 280 -3.99 -9.59 14.49
CA ARG A 280 -3.46 -8.42 15.19
C ARG A 280 -2.10 -8.76 15.79
N ARG A 281 -1.21 -7.79 15.82
CA ARG A 281 0.11 -7.89 16.43
C ARG A 281 0.32 -6.73 17.38
N GLN A 282 0.82 -7.04 18.56
CA GLN A 282 1.31 -6.04 19.49
C GLN A 282 2.70 -5.60 19.07
N THR A 283 2.91 -4.29 18.98
CA THR A 283 4.21 -3.67 18.73
C THR A 283 4.43 -2.55 19.75
N PRO A 284 5.66 -2.31 20.23
CA PRO A 284 5.96 -1.16 21.07
C PRO A 284 5.80 0.12 20.23
N ASP A 285 4.89 0.98 20.67
CA ASP A 285 4.65 2.40 20.34
C ASP A 285 4.08 2.91 18.98
N HIS A 286 3.08 3.78 19.19
CA HIS A 286 2.50 4.95 18.52
C HIS A 286 1.93 4.98 17.09
N TYR A 287 2.13 3.97 16.25
CA TYR A 287 1.45 3.95 14.94
C TYR A 287 0.63 2.68 14.77
N LYS A 288 -0.63 2.85 14.37
CA LYS A 288 -1.52 1.74 14.03
C LYS A 288 -1.32 1.46 12.55
N THR A 289 -1.01 0.22 12.20
CA THR A 289 -0.65 -0.19 10.84
C THR A 289 -1.58 -1.31 10.34
N ALA A 290 -2.14 -1.17 9.14
CA ALA A 290 -2.78 -2.15 8.30
C ALA A 290 -1.79 -2.78 7.31
N VAL A 291 -1.71 -4.10 7.27
CA VAL A 291 -1.02 -4.85 6.21
C VAL A 291 -2.05 -5.72 5.48
N ILE A 292 -2.17 -5.57 4.17
CA ILE A 292 -3.10 -6.39 3.37
C ILE A 292 -2.36 -7.62 2.85
N LEU A 293 -2.88 -8.81 3.12
CA LEU A 293 -2.30 -10.10 2.80
C LEU A 293 -3.16 -10.90 1.80
N ALA A 294 -2.47 -11.85 1.16
CA ALA A 294 -3.01 -12.84 0.24
C ALA A 294 -3.56 -14.08 0.92
#